data_AF-A0A7K1FTX7-F1
#
_entry.id   AF-A0A7K1FTX7-F1
#
_cell.length_a   1.000
_cell.length_b   1.000
_cell.length_c   1.000
_cell.angle_alpha   90.00
_cell.angle_beta   90.00
_cell.angle_gamma   90.00
#
_symmetry.space_group_name_H-M   'P 1'
#
loop_
_entity.id
_entity.type
_entity.pdbx_description
1 polymer ?
#
loop_
_entity_poly.entity_id
_entity_poly.type
_entity_poly.pdbx_seq_one_letter_code
_entity_poly.pdbx_strand_id
1 'polypeptide(L)' 'MENNETVKSRITAETALVQPQVKKNQVKLTIEELRSCKGFETISESEGQEIIESLFQLVVIVYNF' A
#
# COMPACT_ATOMS: atom_id res chain seq x y z
N MET A 1 7.33 38.75 29.33
CA MET A 1 7.60 38.80 27.89
C MET A 1 8.26 37.48 27.56
N GLU A 2 7.48 36.46 27.19
CA GLU A 2 8.01 35.11 26.94
C GLU A 2 8.76 35.10 25.61
N ASN A 3 9.95 34.50 25.65
CA ASN A 3 10.88 34.48 24.54
C ASN A 3 10.40 33.46 23.50
N ASN A 4 10.41 33.88 22.23
CA ASN A 4 9.96 33.14 21.03
C ASN A 4 10.49 31.69 20.91
N GLU A 5 11.60 31.35 21.56
CA GLU A 5 12.13 29.97 21.54
C GLU A 5 11.35 28.97 22.40
N THR A 6 10.64 29.41 23.44
CA THR A 6 9.89 28.51 24.34
C THR A 6 8.56 28.06 23.75
N VAL A 7 8.03 28.76 22.73
CA VAL A 7 6.82 28.36 22.01
C VAL A 7 7.12 27.31 20.94
N LYS A 8 8.31 27.32 20.34
CA LYS A 8 8.72 26.30 19.35
C LYS A 8 8.85 24.91 19.94
N SER A 9 9.16 24.79 21.24
CA SER A 9 9.32 23.50 21.93
C SER A 9 7.98 22.79 22.22
N ARG A 10 6.82 23.45 22.05
CA ARG A 10 5.50 22.84 22.30
C ARG A 10 4.77 22.41 21.03
N ILE A 11 5.29 22.72 19.85
CA ILE A 11 4.75 22.25 18.56
C ILE A 11 5.60 21.07 18.06
N THR A 12 5.84 20.10 18.93
CA THR A 12 6.40 18.78 18.57
C THR A 12 5.73 17.66 19.35
N ALA A 13 4.45 17.84 19.68
CA ALA A 13 3.54 16.79 20.07
C ALA A 13 2.20 17.12 19.39
N GLU A 14 1.53 16.12 18.83
CA GLU A 14 0.20 16.25 18.20
C GLU A 14 0.16 16.78 16.75
N THR A 15 1.15 16.39 15.94
CA THR A 15 0.81 15.95 14.57
C THR A 15 1.29 14.53 14.38
N ALA A 16 0.86 13.68 15.30
CA ALA A 16 0.55 12.30 14.95
C ALA A 16 -0.66 12.36 14.02
N LEU A 17 -0.43 12.78 12.76
CA LEU A 17 -1.06 12.06 11.66
C LEU A 17 -0.46 10.66 11.77
N VAL A 18 -1.04 9.87 12.67
CA VAL A 18 -1.15 8.44 12.49
C VAL A 18 -1.94 8.32 11.19
N GLN A 19 -1.23 8.50 10.06
CA GLN A 19 -1.51 7.67 8.91
C GLN A 19 -1.65 6.30 9.55
N PRO A 20 -2.81 5.63 9.42
CA PRO A 20 -2.93 4.28 9.93
C PRO A 20 -1.68 3.62 9.38
N GLN A 21 -0.78 3.22 10.28
CA GLN A 21 0.34 2.38 9.95
C GLN A 21 -0.39 1.12 9.55
N VAL A 22 -0.86 1.10 8.30
CA VAL A 22 -1.28 -0.08 7.63
C VAL A 22 0.04 -0.80 7.61
N LYS A 23 0.25 -1.60 8.66
CA LYS A 23 1.04 -2.82 8.59
C LYS A 23 0.36 -3.56 7.46
N LYS A 24 0.66 -3.14 6.23
CA LYS A 24 0.17 -3.74 5.00
C LYS A 24 0.91 -5.05 5.09
N ASN A 25 0.25 -6.02 5.67
CA ASN A 25 0.37 -7.38 5.20
C ASN A 25 -0.02 -7.25 3.72
N GLN A 26 0.93 -6.81 2.88
CA GLN A 26 0.85 -6.89 1.44
C GLN A 26 0.95 -8.38 1.19
N VAL A 27 -0.17 -9.07 1.42
CA VAL A 27 -0.36 -10.40 0.91
C VAL A 27 -0.36 -10.19 -0.60
N LYS A 28 0.83 -10.35 -1.18
CA LYS A 28 1.02 -10.23 -2.61
C LYS A 28 0.36 -11.45 -3.20
N LEU A 29 -0.64 -11.25 -4.07
CA LEU A 29 -1.25 -12.33 -4.84
C LEU A 29 -0.12 -13.16 -5.47
N THR A 30 -0.08 -14.45 -5.16
CA THR A 30 0.87 -15.38 -5.77
C THR A 30 0.32 -15.92 -7.08
N ILE A 31 1.20 -16.47 -7.92
CA ILE A 31 0.78 -17.09 -9.18
C ILE A 31 -0.08 -18.34 -8.91
N GLU A 32 0.18 -19.07 -7.84
CA GLU A 32 -0.61 -20.23 -7.42
C GLU A 32 -2.04 -19.83 -7.01
N GLU A 33 -2.17 -18.73 -6.25
CA GLU A 33 -3.46 -18.14 -5.91
C GLU A 33 -4.19 -17.64 -7.16
N LEU A 34 -3.47 -17.02 -8.12
CA LEU A 34 -4.05 -16.61 -9.40
C LEU A 34 -4.57 -17.81 -10.20
N ARG A 35 -3.81 -18.92 -10.26
CA ARG A 35 -4.23 -20.17 -10.92
C ARG A 35 -5.44 -20.85 -10.26
N SER A 36 -5.75 -20.52 -9.01
CA SER A 36 -6.97 -20.98 -8.35
C SER A 36 -8.24 -20.27 -8.87
N CYS A 37 -8.09 -19.15 -9.59
CA CYS A 37 -9.20 -18.43 -10.19
C CYS A 37 -9.63 -19.06 -11.52
N LYS A 38 -10.95 -19.17 -11.71
CA LYS A 38 -11.52 -19.74 -12.94
C LYS A 38 -11.05 -18.98 -14.18
N GLY A 39 -10.48 -19.69 -15.15
CA GLY A 39 -9.95 -19.12 -16.39
C GLY A 39 -8.46 -18.77 -16.34
N PHE A 40 -7.78 -19.04 -15.23
CA PHE A 40 -6.34 -18.80 -15.05
C PHE A 40 -5.55 -20.07 -14.75
N GLU A 41 -6.17 -21.25 -14.81
CA GLU A 41 -5.60 -22.52 -14.33
C GLU A 41 -4.30 -22.90 -15.06
N THR A 42 -4.19 -22.55 -16.34
CA THR A 42 -3.09 -22.95 -17.23
C THR A 42 -2.14 -21.81 -17.62
N ILE A 43 -2.23 -20.65 -16.96
CA ILE A 43 -1.36 -19.52 -17.30
C ILE A 43 0.10 -19.84 -17.00
N SER A 44 0.99 -19.41 -17.89
CA SER A 44 2.43 -19.50 -17.67
C SER A 44 2.87 -18.58 -16.54
N GLU A 45 4.08 -18.81 -16.04
CA GLU A 45 4.66 -17.99 -14.98
C GLU A 45 4.83 -16.53 -15.41
N SER A 46 5.27 -16.31 -16.66
CA SER A 46 5.44 -14.96 -17.23
C SER A 46 4.10 -14.23 -17.37
N GLU A 47 3.07 -14.89 -17.90
CA GLU A 47 1.72 -14.30 -18.02
C GLU A 47 1.15 -13.97 -16.64
N GLY A 48 1.30 -14.88 -15.67
CA GLY A 48 0.84 -14.66 -14.30
C GLY A 48 1.50 -13.46 -13.64
N GLN A 49 2.80 -13.28 -13.86
CA GLN A 49 3.55 -12.13 -13.33
C GLN A 49 3.04 -10.80 -13.92
N GLU A 50 2.83 -10.74 -15.24
CA GLU A 50 2.31 -9.54 -15.92
C GLU A 50 0.89 -9.17 -15.45
N ILE A 51 0.02 -10.17 -15.26
CA ILE A 51 -1.34 -9.98 -14.75
C ILE A 51 -1.31 -9.42 -13.33
N ILE A 52 -0.50 -10.02 -12.45
CA ILE A 52 -0.36 -9.58 -11.06
C ILE A 52 0.10 -8.13 -11.00
N GLU A 53 1.15 -7.77 -11.75
CA GLU A 53 1.65 -6.39 -11.82
C GLU A 53 0.59 -5.41 -12.31
N SER A 54 -0.17 -5.78 -13.35
CA SER A 54 -1.26 -4.97 -13.88
C SER A 54 -2.35 -4.73 -12.83
N LEU A 55 -2.76 -5.75 -12.07
CA LEU A 55 -3.75 -5.62 -11.00
C LEU A 55 -3.26 -4.70 -9.88
N PHE A 56 -1.99 -4.80 -9.49
CA PHE A 56 -1.41 -3.90 -8.48
C PHE A 56 -1.39 -2.44 -8.95
N GLN A 57 -1.05 -2.19 -10.22
CA GLN A 57 -1.08 -0.84 -10.79
C GLN A 57 -2.51 -0.25 -10.81
N LEU A 58 -3.52 -1.07 -11.14
CA LEU A 58 -4.92 -0.64 -11.11
C LEU A 58 -5.39 -0.29 -9.69
N VAL A 59 -5.00 -1.08 -8.69
CA VAL A 59 -5.32 -0.78 -7.28
C VAL A 59 -4.74 0.58 -6.88
N VAL A 60 -3.52 0.91 -7.30
CA VAL A 60 -2.92 2.23 -7.03
C VAL A 60 -3.77 3.35 -7.63
N ILE A 61 -4.33 3.17 -8.83
CA ILE A 61 -5.19 4.19 -9.44
C ILE A 61 -6.47 4.39 -8.60
N VAL A 62 -7.13 3.32 -8.17
CA VAL A 62 -8.41 3.40 -7.43
C VAL A 62 -8.25 4.05 -6.04
N TYR A 63 -7.13 3.81 -5.35
CA TYR A 63 -6.92 4.33 -3.99
C TYR A 63 -6.30 5.73 -3.92
N ASN A 64 -5.96 6.35 -5.05
CA ASN A 64 -5.44 7.72 -5.12
C ASN A 64 -6.45 8.74 -5.69
N PHE A 65 -7.73 8.38 -5.77
CA PHE A 65 -8.87 9.27 -6.03
C PHE A 65 -9.70 9.44 -4.75
#